data_AF-A0A967RF27-F1
#
_entry.id   AF-A0A967RF27-F1
#
_cell.length_a   1.000
_cell.length_b   1.000
_cell.length_c   1.000
_cell.angle_alpha   90.00
_cell.angle_beta   90.00
_cell.angle_gamma   90.00
#
_symmetry.space_group_name_H-M   'P 1'
#
loop_
_entity.id
_entity.type
_entity.pdbx_description
1 polymer ?
#
loop_
_entity_poly.entity_id
_entity_poly.type
_entity_poly.pdbx_seq_one_letter_code
_entity_poly.pdbx_strand_id
1 'polypeptide(L)'
;MPASLTAAAYATPEASPIAEQAENTFETYYEVNFDAEYGALWARLRSDSPRNFTPEVVAALRQGQTRVESRLREELKAGRADRLRYQILASSVPGIFSLGGDLTLFRRLIRKRD
;
A
#
# COMPACT_ATOMS: atom_id res chain seq x y z
N MET A 1 -0.15 39.07 -19.68
CA MET A 1 -0.05 38.86 -18.22
C MET A 1 -0.98 37.71 -17.83
N PRO A 2 -0.49 36.48 -17.58
CA PRO A 2 -1.29 35.47 -16.90
C PRO A 2 -0.90 35.40 -15.41
N ALA A 3 -1.93 35.22 -14.58
CA ALA A 3 -1.85 35.17 -13.12
C ALA A 3 -1.15 33.90 -12.63
N SER A 4 -0.19 34.07 -11.72
CA SER A 4 0.48 32.99 -11.00
C SER A 4 -0.46 32.37 -9.97
N LEU A 5 -0.78 31.08 -10.11
CA LEU A 5 -1.33 30.28 -9.01
C LEU A 5 -0.18 29.83 -8.10
N THR A 6 -0.17 30.34 -6.87
CA THR A 6 0.71 29.92 -5.79
C THR A 6 0.41 28.47 -5.41
N ALA A 7 1.36 27.57 -5.67
CA ALA A 7 1.32 26.20 -5.15
C ALA A 7 1.54 26.23 -3.63
N ALA A 8 0.53 25.83 -2.87
CA ALA A 8 0.68 25.58 -1.44
C ALA A 8 1.68 24.43 -1.24
N ALA A 9 2.73 24.71 -0.47
CA ALA A 9 3.73 23.72 -0.09
C ALA A 9 3.06 22.62 0.75
N TYR A 10 2.87 21.44 0.15
CA TYR A 10 2.62 20.23 0.94
C TYR A 10 3.91 19.88 1.67
N ALA A 11 3.88 20.02 2.99
CA ALA A 11 4.96 19.58 3.87
C ALA A 11 5.28 18.11 3.60
N THR A 12 6.56 17.83 3.38
CA THR A 12 7.13 16.48 3.36
C THR A 12 6.82 15.83 4.72
N PRO A 13 6.12 14.69 4.79
CA PRO A 13 6.00 14.00 6.06
C PRO A 13 7.38 13.47 6.43
N GLU A 14 7.91 13.97 7.55
CA GLU A 14 9.15 13.49 8.16
C GLU A 14 9.11 11.96 8.26
N ALA A 15 10.15 11.33 7.72
CA ALA A 15 10.32 9.89 7.79
C ALA A 15 10.42 9.50 9.27
N SER A 16 9.39 8.84 9.78
CA SER A 16 9.41 8.31 11.15
C SER A 16 10.39 7.13 11.24
N PRO A 17 11.24 7.06 12.29
CA PRO A 17 12.40 6.16 12.38
C PRO A 17 12.06 4.67 12.65
N ILE A 18 10.93 4.17 12.17
CA ILE A 18 10.55 2.75 12.24
C ILE A 18 10.82 2.10 10.88
N ALA A 19 12.07 2.12 10.42
CA ALA A 19 12.49 1.42 9.20
C ALA A 19 13.29 0.16 9.50
N GLU A 20 13.44 -0.22 10.77
CA GLU A 20 14.27 -1.35 11.17
C GLU A 20 13.39 -2.49 11.70
N GLN A 21 13.23 -3.51 10.86
CA GLN A 21 12.66 -4.82 11.18
C GLN A 21 11.17 -4.88 11.58
N ALA A 22 10.29 -4.19 10.84
CA ALA A 22 8.87 -4.53 10.89
C ALA A 22 8.67 -5.95 10.33
N GLU A 23 8.15 -6.85 11.17
CA GLU A 23 7.58 -8.14 10.76
C GLU A 23 6.78 -7.98 9.45
N ASN A 24 6.85 -8.95 8.54
CA ASN A 24 6.16 -8.84 7.26
C ASN A 24 4.64 -8.94 7.44
N THR A 25 4.02 -7.83 7.83
CA THR A 25 2.57 -7.73 8.02
C THR A 25 1.81 -7.75 6.69
N PHE A 26 2.48 -7.52 5.56
CA PHE A 26 1.82 -7.52 4.26
C PHE A 26 1.17 -8.86 3.94
N GLU A 27 1.89 -9.96 4.10
CA GLU A 27 1.39 -11.32 3.82
C GLU A 27 0.39 -11.83 4.87
N THR A 28 0.30 -11.16 6.03
CA THR A 28 -0.78 -11.39 6.99
C THR A 28 -2.15 -11.04 6.39
N TYR A 29 -2.22 -9.98 5.57
CA TYR A 29 -3.48 -9.49 5.01
C TYR A 29 -3.66 -9.79 3.51
N TYR A 30 -2.56 -9.99 2.79
CA TYR A 30 -2.58 -10.20 1.34
C TYR A 30 -1.97 -11.55 0.97
N GLU A 31 -2.66 -12.29 0.10
CA GLU A 31 -2.07 -13.39 -0.64
C GLU A 31 -1.29 -12.82 -1.83
N VAL A 32 0.00 -13.16 -1.91
CA VAL A 32 0.91 -12.61 -2.91
C VAL A 32 1.34 -13.69 -3.88
N ASN A 33 1.23 -13.41 -5.18
CA ASN A 33 1.69 -14.31 -6.24
C ASN A 33 2.34 -13.53 -7.38
N PHE A 34 3.53 -13.94 -7.82
CA PHE A 34 4.18 -13.35 -8.98
C PHE A 34 3.93 -14.21 -10.22
N ASP A 35 3.33 -13.58 -11.23
CA ASP A 35 3.12 -14.16 -12.55
C ASP A 35 4.27 -13.71 -13.48
N ALA A 36 5.18 -14.65 -13.75
CA ALA A 36 6.38 -14.37 -14.55
C ALA A 36 6.10 -14.19 -16.05
N GLU A 37 4.99 -14.74 -16.57
CA GLU A 37 4.60 -14.59 -17.97
C GLU A 37 4.25 -13.13 -18.25
N TYR A 38 3.43 -12.55 -17.38
CA TYR A 38 2.98 -11.15 -17.49
C TYR A 38 3.87 -10.17 -16.74
N GLY A 39 4.78 -10.65 -15.89
CA GLY A 39 5.56 -9.77 -15.04
C GLY A 39 4.67 -9.04 -14.04
N ALA A 40 3.69 -9.75 -13.48
CA ALA A 40 2.64 -9.15 -12.67
C ALA A 40 2.70 -9.69 -11.23
N LEU A 41 2.82 -8.80 -10.26
CA LEU A 41 2.67 -9.13 -8.85
C LEU A 41 1.21 -8.96 -8.45
N TRP A 42 0.54 -10.08 -8.18
CA TRP A 42 -0.79 -10.12 -7.62
C TRP A 42 -0.72 -10.00 -6.10
N ALA A 43 -1.47 -9.06 -5.53
CA ALA A 43 -1.72 -8.94 -4.10
C ALA A 43 -3.23 -8.97 -3.87
N ARG A 44 -3.75 -10.12 -3.41
CA ARG A 44 -5.18 -10.30 -3.13
C ARG A 44 -5.45 -10.13 -1.65
N LEU A 45 -6.30 -9.19 -1.27
CA LEU A 45 -6.80 -9.09 0.10
C LEU A 45 -7.49 -10.40 0.48
N ARG A 46 -7.01 -11.05 1.53
CA ARG A 46 -7.49 -12.37 1.94
C ARG A 46 -8.94 -12.28 2.44
N SER A 47 -9.68 -13.38 2.33
CA SER A 47 -11.07 -13.43 2.79
C SER A 47 -11.23 -13.31 4.31
N ASP A 48 -10.19 -13.66 5.06
CA ASP A 48 -10.11 -13.59 6.52
C ASP A 48 -9.60 -12.23 7.03
N SER A 49 -9.19 -11.33 6.15
CA SER A 49 -8.73 -9.99 6.49
C SER A 49 -9.88 -9.02 6.74
N PRO A 50 -9.65 -7.92 7.50
CA PRO A 50 -10.60 -6.82 7.57
C PRO A 50 -10.95 -6.33 6.17
N ARG A 51 -12.24 -6.19 5.88
CA ARG A 51 -12.75 -5.77 4.56
C ARG A 51 -12.77 -4.25 4.38
N ASN A 52 -12.58 -3.51 5.46
CA ASN A 52 -12.35 -2.07 5.47
C ASN A 52 -10.85 -1.78 5.61
N PHE A 53 -10.42 -0.61 5.15
CA PHE A 53 -9.06 -0.13 5.33
C PHE A 53 -8.87 0.39 6.76
N THR A 54 -8.62 -0.54 7.68
CA THR A 54 -8.12 -0.22 9.01
C THR A 54 -6.68 0.28 8.92
N PRO A 55 -6.17 1.03 9.92
CA PRO A 55 -4.78 1.50 9.93
C PRO A 55 -3.76 0.38 9.72
N GLU A 56 -4.02 -0.81 10.26
CA GLU A 56 -3.16 -1.98 10.14
C GLU A 56 -3.11 -2.52 8.71
N VAL A 57 -4.27 -2.63 8.04
CA VAL A 57 -4.35 -3.06 6.63
C VAL A 57 -3.68 -2.04 5.72
N VAL A 58 -3.85 -0.74 5.98
CA VAL A 58 -3.19 0.34 5.23
C VAL A 58 -1.68 0.31 5.43
N ALA A 59 -1.21 0.12 6.67
CA ALA A 59 0.21 0.01 6.97
C ALA A 59 0.84 -1.20 6.28
N ALA A 60 0.18 -2.35 6.32
CA ALA A 60 0.60 -3.57 5.64
C ALA A 60 0.70 -3.36 4.11
N LEU A 61 -0.32 -2.76 3.49
CA LEU A 61 -0.30 -2.44 2.05
C LEU A 61 0.87 -1.51 1.71
N ARG A 62 1.10 -0.46 2.50
CA ARG A 62 2.22 0.47 2.31
C ARG A 62 3.58 -0.23 2.45
N GLN A 63 3.70 -1.14 3.41
CA GLN A 63 4.90 -1.98 3.59
C GLN A 63 5.16 -2.81 2.32
N GLY A 64 4.12 -3.46 1.77
CA GLY A 64 4.20 -4.22 0.53
C GLY A 64 4.64 -3.37 -0.67
N GLN A 65 4.02 -2.21 -0.87
CA GLN A 65 4.38 -1.28 -1.95
C GLN A 65 5.82 -0.76 -1.83
N THR A 66 6.23 -0.41 -0.62
CA THR A 66 7.61 0.06 -0.36
C THR A 66 8.65 -1.02 -0.67
N ARG A 67 8.35 -2.29 -0.36
CA ARG A 67 9.22 -3.43 -0.71
C ARG A 67 9.32 -3.62 -2.23
N VAL A 68 8.20 -3.51 -2.94
CA VAL A 68 8.17 -3.55 -4.41
C VAL A 68 9.04 -2.44 -5.00
N GLU A 69 8.84 -1.20 -4.56
CA GLU A 69 9.65 -0.05 -5.02
C GLU A 69 11.14 -0.23 -4.74
N SER A 70 11.48 -0.73 -3.55
CA SER A 70 12.87 -0.93 -3.15
C SER A 70 13.54 -1.97 -4.04
N ARG A 71 12.85 -3.07 -4.31
CA ARG A 71 13.34 -4.13 -5.20
C ARG A 71 13.56 -3.61 -6.63
N LEU A 72 12.58 -2.89 -7.19
CA LEU A 72 12.71 -2.27 -8.52
C LEU A 72 13.93 -1.34 -8.60
N ARG A 73 14.15 -0.51 -7.57
CA ARG A 73 15.33 0.38 -7.53
C ARG A 73 16.65 -0.40 -7.46
N GLU A 74 16.71 -1.50 -6.74
CA GLU A 74 17.90 -2.36 -6.67
C GLU A 74 18.20 -3.05 -7.99
N GLU A 75 17.18 -3.58 -8.67
CA GLU A 75 17.31 -4.21 -10.00
C GLU A 75 17.85 -3.21 -11.03
N LEU A 76 17.27 -1.99 -11.07
CA LEU A 76 17.70 -0.92 -11.95
C LEU A 76 19.16 -0.52 -11.69
N LYS A 77 19.56 -0.36 -10.42
CA LYS A 77 20.96 -0.06 -10.06
C LYS A 77 21.93 -1.17 -10.47
N ALA A 78 21.49 -2.42 -10.43
CA ALA A 78 22.28 -3.57 -10.85
C ALA A 78 22.33 -3.76 -12.37
N GLY A 79 21.69 -2.89 -13.16
CA GLY A 79 21.61 -3.03 -14.61
C GLY A 79 20.80 -4.24 -15.07
N ARG A 80 19.97 -4.82 -14.19
CA ARG A 80 19.10 -5.94 -14.51
C ARG A 80 17.78 -5.38 -15.03
N ALA A 81 17.30 -5.91 -16.16
CA ALA A 81 15.97 -5.60 -16.64
C ALA A 81 14.95 -6.25 -15.69
N ASP A 82 14.34 -5.46 -14.81
CA ASP A 82 13.30 -5.97 -13.92
C ASP A 82 12.14 -6.53 -14.75
N ARG A 83 11.69 -7.73 -14.40
CA ARG A 83 10.54 -8.39 -15.02
C ARG A 83 9.21 -7.93 -14.42
N LEU A 84 9.22 -7.25 -13.27
CA LEU A 84 8.01 -6.71 -12.68
C LEU A 84 7.53 -5.48 -13.46
N ARG A 85 6.41 -5.63 -14.14
CA ARG A 85 5.74 -4.62 -14.96
C ARG A 85 4.48 -4.08 -14.32
N TYR A 86 3.77 -4.93 -13.56
CA TYR A 86 2.47 -4.59 -12.98
C TYR A 86 2.40 -5.02 -11.52
N GLN A 87 1.80 -4.17 -10.69
CA GLN A 87 1.28 -4.56 -9.39
C GLN A 87 -0.25 -4.54 -9.48
N ILE A 88 -0.87 -5.68 -9.20
CA ILE A 88 -2.32 -5.88 -9.28
C ILE A 88 -2.85 -6.07 -7.86
N LEU A 89 -3.66 -5.12 -7.41
CA LEU A 89 -4.41 -5.21 -6.17
C LEU A 89 -5.79 -5.79 -6.45
N ALA A 90 -6.15 -6.84 -5.71
CA ALA A 90 -7.42 -7.54 -5.87
C ALA A 90 -7.96 -7.98 -4.51
N SER A 91 -9.15 -8.57 -4.50
CA SER A 91 -9.79 -9.14 -3.31
C SER A 91 -10.18 -10.59 -3.60
N SER A 92 -10.03 -11.45 -2.59
CA SER A 92 -10.48 -12.84 -2.65
C SER A 92 -11.98 -12.99 -2.38
N VAL A 93 -12.69 -11.91 -2.06
CA VAL A 93 -14.15 -11.91 -1.81
C VAL A 93 -14.91 -11.52 -3.08
N PRO A 94 -15.74 -12.41 -3.66
CA PRO A 94 -16.52 -12.09 -4.85
C PRO A 94 -17.43 -10.87 -4.66
N GLY A 95 -17.40 -9.94 -5.61
CA GLY A 95 -18.23 -8.73 -5.61
C GLY A 95 -17.82 -7.65 -4.60
N ILE A 96 -16.76 -7.88 -3.80
CA ILE A 96 -16.31 -6.93 -2.77
C ILE A 96 -14.81 -6.75 -2.87
N PHE A 97 -14.38 -5.60 -3.40
CA PHE A 97 -12.97 -5.20 -3.35
C PHE A 97 -12.56 -4.71 -1.95
N SER A 98 -13.28 -3.71 -1.44
CA SER A 98 -13.12 -3.12 -0.10
C SER A 98 -14.42 -2.42 0.29
N LEU A 99 -14.71 -2.34 1.59
CA LEU A 99 -15.83 -1.58 2.17
C LEU A 99 -15.46 -0.11 2.46
N GLY A 100 -14.27 0.34 2.04
CA GLY A 100 -13.79 1.71 2.26
C GLY A 100 -13.11 1.89 3.62
N GLY A 101 -13.23 3.08 4.20
CA GLY A 101 -12.55 3.43 5.45
C GLY A 101 -13.13 2.74 6.69
N ASP A 102 -12.34 2.70 7.77
CA ASP A 102 -12.81 2.18 9.05
C ASP A 102 -13.76 3.16 9.77
N LEU A 103 -15.06 2.96 9.55
CA LEU A 103 -16.11 3.76 10.20
C LEU A 103 -16.12 3.62 11.73
N THR A 104 -15.62 2.49 12.27
CA THR A 104 -15.51 2.31 13.74
C THR A 104 -14.44 3.23 14.30
N LEU A 105 -13.28 3.31 13.61
CA LEU A 105 -12.23 4.28 13.93
C LEU A 105 -12.73 5.71 13.80
N PHE A 106 -13.38 6.08 12.68
CA PHE A 106 -13.90 7.44 12.48
C PHE A 106 -14.88 7.85 13.57
N ARG A 107 -15.84 6.98 13.90
CA ARG A 107 -16.79 7.24 14.99
C ARG A 107 -16.09 7.48 16.32
N ARG A 108 -15.02 6.73 16.61
CA ARG A 108 -14.24 6.88 17.84
C ARG A 108 -13.50 8.22 17.89
N LEU A 109 -12.86 8.61 16.79
CA LEU A 109 -12.10 9.86 16.68
C LEU A 109 -13.01 11.09 16.75
N ILE A 110 -14.13 11.09 16.00
CA ILE A 110 -15.14 12.15 16.07
C ILE A 110 -15.65 12.37 17.51
N ARG A 111 -15.89 11.30 18.27
CA ARG A 111 -16.30 11.39 19.68
C ARG A 111 -15.20 11.95 20.59
N LYS A 112 -13.94 11.69 20.26
CA LYS A 112 -12.77 12.20 20.98
C LYS A 112 -12.39 13.63 20.59
N ARG A 113 -12.92 14.16 19.48
CA ARG A 113 -12.53 15.45 18.89
C ARG A 113 -11.05 15.50 18.48
N ASP A 114 -10.60 14.40 17.89
CA ASP A 114 -9.27 14.18 17.30
C ASP A 114 -9.48 13.86 15.82
#